data_AF-A0A4V2F1M0-F1
#
_entry.id   AF-A0A4V2F1M0-F1
#
_cell.length_a   1.000
_cell.length_b   1.000
_cell.length_c   1.000
_cell.angle_alpha   90.00
_cell.angle_beta   90.00
_cell.angle_gamma   90.00
#
_symmetry.space_group_name_H-M   'P 1'
#
loop_
_entity.id
_entity.type
_entity.pdbx_description
1 polymer ?
#
loop_
_entity_poly.entity_id
_entity_poly.type
_entity_poly.pdbx_seq_one_letter_code
_entity_poly.pdbx_strand_id
1 'polypeptide(L)'
;MKKITMLLGMALFTGAAALASPDCDSCKKVKSTINEADYAITGASVKHNKRWGQLEFEITVKGQAGRSTSKAAGKMNGAPVDGYVFPTTLKSEDVGFSKTEGIVALALTAHPDFDDTPLWDENGDGDYRNDKIVWHPHWVVLVSDKRVPGGLSVKEFNVSDTSVVLPKTNPGMPMYMDSPGFQVVTEANAIRVVVPDYRVRFKTDFKYDAVGAYMQVVTGEGGEHAAGGSMPMLGVYKVYSVLSKDLSLPYQVKQ
;
A
#
# COMPACT_ATOMS: atom_id res chain seq x y z
N MET A 1 -3.37 -72.88 57.91
CA MET A 1 -2.45 -72.85 56.74
C MET A 1 -3.10 -72.04 55.63
N LYS A 2 -2.44 -70.95 55.16
CA LYS A 2 -2.56 -70.29 53.84
C LYS A 2 -3.99 -70.09 53.27
N LYS A 3 -4.50 -68.89 52.98
CA LYS A 3 -3.87 -67.78 52.26
C LYS A 3 -4.57 -66.45 52.59
N ILE A 4 -3.75 -65.42 52.72
CA ILE A 4 -4.06 -64.00 52.67
C ILE A 4 -4.54 -63.68 51.25
N THR A 5 -5.68 -63.00 51.12
CA THR A 5 -6.07 -62.32 49.88
C THR A 5 -6.32 -60.85 50.21
N MET A 6 -5.31 -60.05 49.91
CA MET A 6 -5.29 -58.60 49.99
C MET A 6 -6.03 -58.06 48.75
N LEU A 7 -7.18 -57.41 48.92
CA LEU A 7 -7.83 -56.66 47.83
C LEU A 7 -7.04 -55.35 47.63
N LEU A 8 -6.32 -55.29 46.51
CA LEU A 8 -5.60 -54.11 46.06
C LEU A 8 -6.57 -53.21 45.28
N GLY A 9 -6.72 -51.96 45.74
CA GLY A 9 -7.47 -50.93 45.04
C GLY A 9 -6.76 -50.50 43.75
N MET A 10 -7.55 -50.18 42.73
CA MET A 10 -7.07 -49.47 41.55
C MET A 10 -8.16 -48.49 41.11
N ALA A 11 -8.11 -47.28 41.67
CA ALA A 11 -8.86 -46.15 41.16
C ALA A 11 -8.18 -45.67 39.87
N LEU A 12 -8.86 -45.77 38.74
CA LEU A 12 -8.43 -45.14 37.49
C LEU A 12 -8.56 -43.61 37.64
N PHE A 13 -7.44 -42.92 37.79
CA PHE A 13 -7.35 -41.49 37.48
C PHE A 13 -7.21 -41.33 35.96
N THR A 14 -8.27 -40.85 35.31
CA THR A 14 -8.21 -40.35 33.93
C THR A 14 -7.44 -39.03 33.92
N GLY A 15 -6.14 -39.08 33.62
CA GLY A 15 -5.35 -37.89 33.32
C GLY A 15 -5.72 -37.38 31.93
N ALA A 16 -6.46 -36.27 31.86
CA ALA A 16 -6.59 -35.50 30.63
C ALA A 16 -5.25 -34.82 30.35
N ALA A 17 -4.47 -35.36 29.42
CA ALA A 17 -3.31 -34.67 28.89
C ALA A 17 -3.81 -33.46 28.08
N ALA A 18 -3.75 -32.28 28.67
CA ALA A 18 -3.86 -31.03 27.94
C ALA A 18 -2.66 -30.93 27.00
N LEU A 19 -2.87 -31.23 25.72
CA LEU A 19 -1.94 -30.92 24.66
C LEU A 19 -1.86 -29.40 24.56
N ALA A 20 -0.84 -28.83 25.21
CA ALA A 20 -0.42 -27.46 24.95
C ALA A 20 -0.08 -27.36 23.47
N SER A 21 -0.85 -26.55 22.74
CA SER A 21 -0.56 -26.21 21.35
C SER A 21 0.81 -25.52 21.30
N PRO A 22 1.66 -25.80 20.30
CA PRO A 22 2.91 -25.06 20.17
C PRO A 22 2.57 -23.60 19.90
N ASP A 23 2.92 -22.73 20.84
CA ASP A 23 2.85 -21.29 20.67
C ASP A 23 3.65 -20.92 19.41
N CYS A 24 2.93 -20.53 18.37
CA CYS A 24 3.49 -19.99 17.15
C CYS A 24 4.13 -18.63 17.50
N ASP A 25 5.43 -18.63 17.80
CA ASP A 25 6.17 -17.43 18.20
C ASP A 25 6.18 -16.36 17.09
N SER A 26 5.89 -16.73 15.83
CA SER A 26 5.70 -15.82 14.71
C SER A 26 4.32 -15.12 14.67
N CYS A 27 3.38 -15.48 15.56
CA CYS A 27 2.08 -14.80 15.70
C CYS A 27 2.11 -13.66 16.73
N LYS A 28 3.28 -13.34 17.31
CA LYS A 28 3.44 -12.12 18.09
C LYS A 28 3.25 -10.92 17.15
N LYS A 29 2.04 -10.35 17.17
CA LYS A 29 1.73 -9.04 16.58
C LYS A 29 2.82 -8.08 17.00
N VAL A 30 3.75 -7.77 16.10
CA VAL A 30 4.66 -6.65 16.26
C VAL A 30 3.74 -5.46 16.52
N LYS A 31 3.80 -4.88 17.72
CA LYS A 31 3.05 -3.66 18.03
C LYS A 31 3.46 -2.66 16.96
N SER A 32 2.51 -2.32 16.09
CA SER A 32 2.72 -1.34 15.03
C SER A 32 3.26 -0.07 15.69
N THR A 33 4.41 0.40 15.20
CA THR A 33 4.98 1.69 15.63
C THR A 33 4.29 2.87 14.96
N ILE A 34 3.28 2.61 14.15
CA ILE A 34 2.52 3.64 13.45
C ILE A 34 1.65 4.40 14.45
N ASN A 35 1.82 5.72 14.49
CA ASN A 35 0.87 6.61 15.10
C ASN A 35 -0.30 6.84 14.12
N GLU A 36 -1.46 6.26 14.39
CA GLU A 36 -2.62 6.38 13.48
C GLU A 36 -3.10 7.83 13.29
N ALA A 37 -2.79 8.75 14.22
CA ALA A 37 -3.08 10.16 14.04
C ALA A 37 -2.33 10.76 12.82
N ASP A 38 -1.16 10.23 12.48
CA ASP A 38 -0.36 10.64 11.31
C ASP A 38 -1.02 10.19 9.99
N TYR A 39 -2.01 9.29 10.05
CA TYR A 39 -2.82 8.82 8.91
C TYR A 39 -4.29 9.22 9.01
N ALA A 40 -4.69 9.92 10.09
CA ALA A 40 -6.06 10.38 10.29
C ALA A 40 -6.28 11.67 9.48
N ILE A 41 -6.78 11.52 8.26
CA ILE A 41 -6.95 12.63 7.31
C ILE A 41 -8.05 13.58 7.79
N THR A 42 -7.72 14.87 7.86
CA THR A 42 -8.64 15.96 8.25
C THR A 42 -9.06 16.81 7.06
N GLY A 43 -8.35 16.73 5.94
CA GLY A 43 -8.68 17.43 4.72
C GLY A 43 -7.75 17.06 3.58
N ALA A 44 -8.22 17.24 2.35
CA ALA A 44 -7.44 17.08 1.13
C ALA A 44 -7.82 18.16 0.13
N SER A 45 -6.87 18.52 -0.75
CA SER A 45 -7.15 19.40 -1.87
C SER A 45 -6.32 19.05 -3.11
N VAL A 46 -6.93 19.24 -4.27
CA VAL A 46 -6.24 19.30 -5.55
C VAL A 46 -6.55 20.64 -6.18
N LYS A 47 -5.52 21.44 -6.48
CA LYS A 47 -5.64 22.76 -7.12
C LYS A 47 -4.94 22.76 -8.47
N HIS A 48 -5.59 23.27 -9.50
CA HIS A 48 -4.98 23.49 -10.80
C HIS A 48 -4.33 24.86 -10.83
N ASN A 49 -3.00 24.89 -10.88
CA ASN A 49 -2.23 26.10 -11.07
C ASN A 49 -1.99 26.35 -12.56
N LYS A 50 -2.97 27.00 -13.20
CA LYS A 50 -2.96 27.29 -14.65
C LYS A 50 -1.74 28.08 -15.11
N ARG A 51 -1.17 28.92 -14.24
CA ARG A 51 0.00 29.74 -14.56
C ARG A 51 1.23 28.88 -14.84
N TRP A 52 1.37 27.76 -14.11
CA TRP A 52 2.52 26.88 -14.20
C TRP A 52 2.21 25.54 -14.88
N GLY A 53 0.93 25.29 -15.23
CA GLY A 53 0.52 24.07 -15.93
C GLY A 53 0.69 22.82 -15.07
N GLN A 54 0.22 22.88 -13.82
CA GLN A 54 0.40 21.82 -12.84
C GLN A 54 -0.80 21.68 -11.89
N LEU A 55 -0.97 20.47 -11.37
CA LEU A 55 -1.89 20.12 -10.29
C LEU A 55 -1.11 20.01 -8.97
N GLU A 56 -1.59 20.70 -7.95
CA GLU A 56 -1.03 20.72 -6.61
C GLU A 56 -1.92 19.87 -5.70
N PHE A 57 -1.42 18.70 -5.30
CA PHE A 57 -2.10 17.76 -4.42
C PHE A 57 -1.63 17.98 -2.98
N GLU A 58 -2.56 17.98 -2.03
CA GLU A 58 -2.27 18.10 -0.60
C GLU A 58 -3.22 17.21 0.21
N ILE A 59 -2.66 16.45 1.15
CA ILE A 59 -3.39 15.80 2.24
C ILE A 59 -2.94 16.41 3.56
N THR A 60 -3.89 16.70 4.44
CA THR A 60 -3.66 17.14 5.82
C THR A 60 -4.17 16.10 6.80
N VAL A 61 -3.43 15.88 7.87
CA VAL A 61 -3.76 14.89 8.91
C VAL A 61 -3.87 15.52 10.29
N LYS A 62 -4.39 14.76 11.25
CA LYS A 62 -4.46 15.17 12.67
C LYS A 62 -3.08 15.20 13.33
N GLY A 63 -2.20 14.26 12.97
CA GLY A 63 -0.85 14.11 13.48
C GLY A 63 0.20 14.82 12.62
N GLN A 64 1.34 14.16 12.38
CA GLN A 64 2.40 14.65 11.50
C GLN A 64 2.47 13.82 10.22
N ALA A 65 2.31 14.44 9.06
CA ALA A 65 2.27 13.73 7.80
C ALA A 65 3.66 13.18 7.46
N GLY A 66 3.70 11.92 7.04
CA GLY A 66 4.92 11.23 6.62
C GLY A 66 5.91 10.86 7.73
N ARG A 67 5.58 11.11 9.00
CA ARG A 67 6.46 10.80 10.13
C ARG A 67 6.47 9.32 10.50
N SER A 68 5.30 8.70 10.54
CA SER A 68 5.16 7.30 10.91
C SER A 68 5.34 6.43 9.69
N THR A 69 6.38 5.59 9.66
CA THR A 69 6.56 4.56 8.64
C THR A 69 6.75 3.18 9.27
N SER A 70 6.39 2.16 8.51
CA SER A 70 6.46 0.77 8.89
C SER A 70 7.91 0.32 8.96
N LYS A 71 8.20 -0.60 9.88
CA LYS A 71 9.53 -1.21 9.99
C LYS A 71 9.74 -2.19 8.86
N ALA A 72 10.97 -2.22 8.35
CA ALA A 72 11.40 -3.17 7.34
C ALA A 72 11.07 -4.62 7.73
N ALA A 73 10.54 -5.38 6.77
CA ALA A 73 10.39 -6.82 6.81
C ALA A 73 11.73 -7.54 6.56
N GLY A 74 12.70 -6.85 5.95
CA GLY A 74 14.01 -7.37 5.55
C GLY A 74 14.01 -8.13 4.22
N LYS A 75 12.90 -8.11 3.48
CA LYS A 75 12.70 -8.78 2.19
C LYS A 75 11.47 -8.23 1.47
N MET A 76 11.44 -8.35 0.14
CA MET A 76 10.32 -7.89 -0.69
C MET A 76 9.01 -8.64 -0.38
N ASN A 77 9.06 -9.97 -0.19
CA ASN A 77 7.85 -10.72 0.15
C ASN A 77 7.41 -10.41 1.59
N GLY A 78 6.29 -9.71 1.71
CA GLY A 78 5.78 -9.19 2.97
C GLY A 78 6.24 -7.76 3.28
N ALA A 79 6.92 -7.08 2.35
CA ALA A 79 7.36 -5.70 2.53
C ALA A 79 6.16 -4.77 2.79
N PRO A 80 6.22 -3.92 3.83
CA PRO A 80 5.19 -2.97 4.13
C PRO A 80 5.29 -1.76 3.20
N VAL A 81 4.13 -1.23 2.81
CA VAL A 81 4.02 0.02 2.05
C VAL A 81 3.01 0.91 2.76
N ASP A 82 3.46 2.04 3.29
CA ASP A 82 2.55 3.03 3.86
C ASP A 82 2.13 4.02 2.77
N GLY A 83 0.88 4.49 2.80
CA GLY A 83 0.35 5.31 1.70
C GLY A 83 -0.61 6.42 2.13
N TYR A 84 -0.41 7.59 1.53
CA TYR A 84 -1.42 8.63 1.37
C TYR A 84 -1.91 8.62 -0.08
N VAL A 85 -3.16 8.21 -0.29
CA VAL A 85 -3.68 7.88 -1.61
C VAL A 85 -4.77 8.86 -2.00
N PHE A 86 -4.72 9.35 -3.25
CA PHE A 86 -5.77 10.12 -3.91
C PHE A 86 -6.44 9.25 -4.97
N PRO A 87 -7.50 8.49 -4.62
CA PRO A 87 -8.40 7.91 -5.62
C PRO A 87 -9.01 9.01 -6.47
N THR A 88 -9.11 8.79 -7.78
CA THR A 88 -9.61 9.78 -8.74
C THR A 88 -10.62 9.18 -9.71
N THR A 89 -11.34 10.05 -10.43
CA THR A 89 -12.15 9.66 -11.60
C THR A 89 -11.37 9.74 -12.92
N LEU A 90 -10.05 9.88 -12.89
CA LEU A 90 -9.22 9.81 -14.10
C LEU A 90 -9.31 8.41 -14.70
N LYS A 91 -9.12 8.32 -16.01
CA LYS A 91 -9.02 7.04 -16.72
C LYS A 91 -7.57 6.59 -16.73
N SER A 92 -7.36 5.28 -16.84
CA SER A 92 -6.03 4.66 -16.95
C SER A 92 -5.19 5.30 -18.06
N GLU A 93 -5.83 5.62 -19.19
CA GLU A 93 -5.18 6.28 -20.33
C GLU A 93 -4.72 7.71 -20.02
N ASP A 94 -5.36 8.41 -19.09
CA ASP A 94 -5.00 9.80 -18.74
C ASP A 94 -3.62 9.87 -18.07
N VAL A 95 -3.20 8.80 -17.38
CA VAL A 95 -1.90 8.71 -16.68
C VAL A 95 -0.86 7.87 -17.45
N GLY A 96 -1.18 7.45 -18.67
CA GLY A 96 -0.25 6.75 -19.56
C GLY A 96 -0.30 5.23 -19.51
N PHE A 97 -1.26 4.63 -18.80
CA PHE A 97 -1.54 3.20 -18.88
C PHE A 97 -2.35 2.86 -20.13
N SER A 98 -2.32 1.59 -20.57
CA SER A 98 -3.33 1.07 -21.50
C SER A 98 -4.72 1.10 -20.86
N LYS A 99 -5.74 1.20 -21.72
CA LYS A 99 -7.14 1.23 -21.27
C LYS A 99 -7.46 -0.02 -20.44
N THR A 100 -7.90 0.22 -19.21
CA THR A 100 -8.27 -0.83 -18.27
C THR A 100 -9.26 -0.29 -17.25
N GLU A 101 -10.11 -1.17 -16.71
CA GLU A 101 -11.06 -0.80 -15.65
C GLU A 101 -10.41 -0.84 -14.26
N GLY A 102 -10.88 0.04 -13.38
CA GLY A 102 -10.44 0.22 -12.00
C GLY A 102 -10.44 1.69 -11.60
N ILE A 103 -10.04 1.98 -10.37
CA ILE A 103 -9.92 3.33 -9.84
C ILE A 103 -8.47 3.79 -10.04
N VAL A 104 -8.24 4.82 -10.84
CA VAL A 104 -6.91 5.43 -10.96
C VAL A 104 -6.63 6.24 -9.70
N ALA A 105 -5.51 5.97 -9.05
CA ALA A 105 -5.10 6.66 -7.85
C ALA A 105 -3.65 7.14 -7.92
N LEU A 106 -3.40 8.33 -7.36
CA LEU A 106 -2.06 8.80 -7.05
C LEU A 106 -1.74 8.40 -5.61
N ALA A 107 -0.82 7.48 -5.41
CA ALA A 107 -0.37 7.06 -4.09
C ALA A 107 0.96 7.74 -3.76
N LEU A 108 1.04 8.44 -2.64
CA LEU A 108 2.31 8.88 -2.05
C LEU A 108 2.70 7.82 -1.04
N THR A 109 3.77 7.10 -1.33
CA THR A 109 4.19 5.92 -0.58
C THR A 109 5.54 6.09 0.04
N ALA A 110 5.77 5.36 1.12
CA ALA A 110 7.09 5.09 1.67
C ALA A 110 7.17 3.60 2.00
N HIS A 111 8.27 2.97 1.61
CA HIS A 111 8.53 1.57 1.89
C HIS A 111 10.05 1.37 2.11
N PRO A 112 10.46 0.46 3.01
CA PRO A 112 11.88 0.34 3.40
C PRO A 112 12.63 -0.86 2.76
N ASP A 113 11.96 -1.70 1.96
CA ASP A 113 12.41 -3.07 1.67
C ASP A 113 12.70 -3.36 0.19
N PHE A 114 12.38 -2.45 -0.73
CA PHE A 114 12.66 -2.60 -2.15
C PHE A 114 12.88 -1.23 -2.79
N ASP A 115 13.36 -1.23 -4.03
CA ASP A 115 13.49 -0.04 -4.87
C ASP A 115 12.46 -0.18 -5.99
N ASP A 116 11.52 0.76 -6.05
CA ASP A 116 10.52 0.85 -7.12
C ASP A 116 10.59 2.16 -7.90
N THR A 117 11.70 2.89 -7.75
CA THR A 117 12.01 4.15 -8.42
C THR A 117 13.42 4.19 -9.03
N PRO A 118 13.91 3.12 -9.71
CA PRO A 118 15.35 2.95 -10.04
C PRO A 118 15.92 3.97 -11.05
N LEU A 119 15.09 4.85 -11.60
CA LEU A 119 15.49 5.96 -12.48
C LEU A 119 15.83 7.24 -11.70
N TRP A 120 15.46 7.32 -10.43
CA TRP A 120 15.61 8.50 -9.60
C TRP A 120 16.53 8.18 -8.42
N ASP A 121 17.17 9.23 -7.91
CA ASP A 121 17.95 9.19 -6.69
C ASP A 121 17.15 10.02 -5.68
N GLU A 122 16.22 9.37 -5.00
CA GLU A 122 15.17 10.01 -4.20
C GLU A 122 15.77 10.81 -3.05
N ASN A 123 16.95 10.41 -2.59
CA ASN A 123 17.60 10.97 -1.42
C ASN A 123 18.87 11.78 -1.75
N GLY A 124 19.31 11.77 -3.01
CA GLY A 124 20.42 12.59 -3.51
C GLY A 124 21.81 12.11 -3.09
N ASP A 125 21.98 10.83 -2.76
CA ASP A 125 23.26 10.26 -2.33
C ASP A 125 24.09 9.64 -3.45
N GLY A 126 23.54 9.58 -4.67
CA GLY A 126 24.16 9.01 -5.86
C GLY A 126 24.00 7.50 -6.02
N ASP A 127 23.26 6.80 -5.15
CA ASP A 127 22.97 5.36 -5.28
C ASP A 127 21.51 5.10 -5.65
N TYR A 128 21.24 5.07 -6.96
CA TYR A 128 19.97 4.75 -7.64
C TYR A 128 19.42 3.32 -7.43
N ARG A 129 19.94 2.61 -6.41
CA ARG A 129 19.52 1.23 -6.08
C ARG A 129 18.89 1.16 -4.69
N ASN A 130 18.61 2.32 -4.10
CA ASN A 130 18.01 2.43 -2.78
C ASN A 130 17.05 3.62 -2.73
N ASP A 131 15.82 3.37 -2.29
CA ASP A 131 14.86 4.46 -2.06
C ASP A 131 15.05 5.09 -0.67
N LYS A 132 15.73 4.37 0.25
CA LYS A 132 15.64 4.57 1.72
C LYS A 132 14.17 4.65 2.14
N ILE A 133 13.87 5.35 3.25
CA ILE A 133 12.49 5.67 3.65
C ILE A 133 12.23 7.11 3.20
N VAL A 134 12.10 7.31 1.89
CA VAL A 134 11.69 8.59 1.28
C VAL A 134 10.27 8.42 0.74
N TRP A 135 9.46 9.47 0.89
CA TRP A 135 8.14 9.48 0.29
C TRP A 135 8.26 9.78 -1.21
N HIS A 136 7.65 8.95 -2.05
CA HIS A 136 7.60 9.13 -3.50
C HIS A 136 6.20 8.81 -4.05
N PRO A 137 5.86 9.22 -5.27
CA PRO A 137 4.54 9.00 -5.84
C PRO A 137 4.50 7.81 -6.81
N HIS A 138 3.35 7.13 -6.85
CA HIS A 138 2.98 6.23 -7.92
C HIS A 138 1.59 6.53 -8.47
N TRP A 139 1.42 6.36 -9.78
CA TRP A 139 0.08 6.10 -10.31
C TRP A 139 -0.18 4.61 -10.26
N VAL A 140 -1.39 4.23 -9.83
CA VAL A 140 -1.83 2.84 -9.82
C VAL A 140 -3.27 2.71 -10.30
N VAL A 141 -3.66 1.50 -10.70
CA VAL A 141 -5.07 1.14 -10.91
C VAL A 141 -5.51 0.21 -9.79
N LEU A 142 -6.46 0.64 -8.96
CA LEU A 142 -7.02 -0.16 -7.88
C LEU A 142 -8.26 -0.94 -8.35
N VAL A 143 -8.36 -2.19 -7.91
CA VAL A 143 -9.51 -3.07 -8.15
C VAL A 143 -9.99 -3.69 -6.84
N SER A 144 -11.27 -4.06 -6.78
CA SER A 144 -11.81 -4.78 -5.62
C SER A 144 -11.18 -6.15 -5.50
N ASP A 145 -10.73 -6.49 -4.30
CA ASP A 145 -10.01 -7.72 -4.02
C ASP A 145 -10.35 -8.29 -2.65
N LYS A 146 -11.04 -9.43 -2.65
CA LYS A 146 -11.47 -10.10 -1.41
C LYS A 146 -10.36 -10.90 -0.74
N ARG A 147 -9.20 -11.05 -1.38
CA ARG A 147 -8.04 -11.76 -0.83
C ARG A 147 -7.40 -11.00 0.34
N VAL A 148 -7.61 -9.69 0.42
CA VAL A 148 -7.04 -8.82 1.46
C VAL A 148 -8.12 -8.10 2.27
N PRO A 149 -7.88 -7.86 3.57
CA PRO A 149 -8.89 -7.30 4.47
C PRO A 149 -9.29 -5.86 4.15
N GLY A 150 -8.44 -5.08 3.47
CA GLY A 150 -8.77 -3.73 3.00
C GLY A 150 -9.65 -3.71 1.74
N GLY A 151 -9.92 -4.86 1.12
CA GLY A 151 -10.87 -5.00 0.02
C GLY A 151 -10.41 -4.44 -1.35
N LEU A 152 -9.17 -3.95 -1.45
CA LEU A 152 -8.59 -3.37 -2.66
C LEU A 152 -7.15 -3.87 -2.87
N SER A 153 -6.76 -4.00 -4.13
CA SER A 153 -5.37 -4.27 -4.54
C SER A 153 -5.03 -3.52 -5.82
N VAL A 154 -3.73 -3.40 -6.12
CA VAL A 154 -3.29 -2.90 -7.42
C VAL A 154 -3.54 -3.97 -8.48
N LYS A 155 -4.11 -3.54 -9.61
CA LYS A 155 -4.49 -4.42 -10.71
C LYS A 155 -3.26 -5.09 -11.30
N GLU A 156 -3.25 -6.41 -11.22
CA GLU A 156 -2.21 -7.26 -11.78
C GLU A 156 -2.48 -7.50 -13.27
N PHE A 157 -1.44 -7.85 -14.02
CA PHE A 157 -1.58 -8.30 -15.40
C PHE A 157 -0.66 -9.49 -15.68
N ASN A 158 -0.96 -10.23 -16.74
CA ASN A 158 -0.09 -11.31 -17.20
C ASN A 158 1.09 -10.69 -17.98
N VAL A 159 2.33 -10.97 -17.58
CA VAL A 159 3.54 -10.47 -18.25
C VAL A 159 3.63 -10.81 -19.75
N SER A 160 2.93 -11.85 -20.21
CA SER A 160 2.84 -12.19 -21.63
C SER A 160 1.80 -11.38 -22.41
N ASP A 161 0.98 -10.56 -21.73
CA ASP A 161 -0.03 -9.71 -22.36
C ASP A 161 0.61 -8.46 -22.96
N THR A 162 0.88 -8.52 -24.26
CA THR A 162 1.47 -7.43 -25.04
C THR A 162 0.54 -6.24 -25.26
N SER A 163 -0.74 -6.32 -24.87
CA SER A 163 -1.67 -5.18 -24.94
C SER A 163 -1.52 -4.21 -23.76
N VAL A 164 -0.82 -4.64 -22.70
CA VAL A 164 -0.54 -3.79 -21.54
C VAL A 164 0.56 -2.80 -21.90
N VAL A 165 0.22 -1.51 -21.75
CA VAL A 165 1.16 -0.41 -21.93
C VAL A 165 1.28 0.29 -20.59
N LEU A 166 2.52 0.45 -20.13
CA LEU A 166 2.85 1.16 -18.90
C LEU A 166 3.82 2.31 -19.23
N PRO A 167 3.88 3.36 -18.42
CA PRO A 167 4.92 4.37 -18.52
C PRO A 167 6.33 3.78 -18.42
N LYS A 168 7.30 4.46 -19.04
CA LYS A 168 8.72 4.04 -19.01
C LYS A 168 9.34 4.05 -17.60
N THR A 169 8.69 4.73 -16.69
CA THR A 169 9.00 4.85 -15.26
C THR A 169 8.41 3.70 -14.43
N ASN A 170 7.81 2.68 -15.04
CA ASN A 170 7.43 1.45 -14.35
C ASN A 170 8.68 0.64 -13.94
N PRO A 171 8.74 0.10 -12.70
CA PRO A 171 9.91 -0.61 -12.18
C PRO A 171 9.95 -2.11 -12.55
N GLY A 172 9.09 -2.59 -13.45
CA GLY A 172 9.08 -3.97 -13.94
C GLY A 172 8.19 -4.93 -13.14
N MET A 173 7.39 -4.43 -12.19
CA MET A 173 6.41 -5.25 -11.46
C MET A 173 5.17 -5.53 -12.34
N PRO A 174 4.64 -6.77 -12.38
CA PRO A 174 3.50 -7.18 -13.21
C PRO A 174 2.13 -6.68 -12.68
N MET A 175 2.05 -5.38 -12.43
CA MET A 175 0.85 -4.66 -12.03
C MET A 175 0.82 -3.26 -12.64
N TYR A 176 -0.37 -2.68 -12.76
CA TYR A 176 -0.58 -1.33 -13.28
C TYR A 176 -0.01 -0.29 -12.29
N MET A 177 1.25 0.06 -12.50
CA MET A 177 2.00 1.00 -11.67
C MET A 177 2.92 1.87 -12.54
N ASP A 178 3.04 3.15 -12.16
CA ASP A 178 4.01 4.12 -12.67
C ASP A 178 4.76 4.72 -11.49
N SER A 179 6.07 4.91 -11.57
CA SER A 179 6.90 5.53 -10.52
C SER A 179 7.53 6.84 -11.02
N PRO A 180 6.75 7.92 -11.17
CA PRO A 180 7.27 9.21 -11.61
C PRO A 180 8.15 9.87 -10.53
N GLY A 181 9.22 10.54 -10.95
CA GLY A 181 10.10 11.31 -10.05
C GLY A 181 9.53 12.66 -9.61
N PHE A 182 8.25 12.72 -9.24
CA PHE A 182 7.69 13.96 -8.67
C PHE A 182 8.10 14.08 -7.21
N GLN A 183 8.54 15.27 -6.82
CA GLN A 183 8.98 15.53 -5.46
C GLN A 183 7.79 15.52 -4.49
N VAL A 184 7.90 14.72 -3.44
CA VAL A 184 6.95 14.69 -2.34
C VAL A 184 7.54 15.45 -1.16
N VAL A 185 6.77 16.40 -0.62
CA VAL A 185 7.19 17.23 0.50
C VAL A 185 6.26 17.04 1.67
N THR A 186 6.83 16.78 2.85
CA THR A 186 6.11 16.74 4.12
C THR A 186 6.48 17.94 4.97
N GLU A 187 5.48 18.57 5.57
CA GLU A 187 5.68 19.70 6.49
C GLU A 187 4.59 19.67 7.55
N ALA A 188 4.99 19.55 8.81
CA ALA A 188 4.09 19.43 9.94
C ALA A 188 3.02 18.35 9.71
N ASN A 189 1.77 18.74 9.50
CA ASN A 189 0.63 17.84 9.33
C ASN A 189 0.20 17.68 7.86
N ALA A 190 1.00 18.11 6.89
CA ALA A 190 0.66 18.06 5.47
C ALA A 190 1.71 17.30 4.64
N ILE A 191 1.21 16.56 3.63
CA ILE A 191 2.01 15.93 2.58
C ILE A 191 1.53 16.42 1.22
N ARG A 192 2.47 16.75 0.33
CA ARG A 192 2.22 17.45 -0.92
C ARG A 192 3.00 16.87 -2.07
N VAL A 193 2.42 16.96 -3.27
CA VAL A 193 3.12 16.67 -4.53
C VAL A 193 2.58 17.58 -5.62
N VAL A 194 3.43 17.90 -6.59
CA VAL A 194 3.05 18.64 -7.80
C VAL A 194 3.11 17.69 -8.99
N VAL A 195 2.02 17.64 -9.75
CA VAL A 195 1.91 16.83 -10.97
C VAL A 195 1.73 17.77 -12.17
N PRO A 196 2.67 17.79 -13.13
CA PRO A 196 2.51 18.57 -14.35
C PRO A 196 1.28 18.13 -15.16
N ASP A 197 0.56 19.07 -15.78
CA ASP A 197 -0.70 18.78 -16.50
C ASP A 197 -0.51 17.74 -17.61
N TYR A 198 0.64 17.77 -18.30
CA TYR A 198 0.94 16.81 -19.38
C TYR A 198 1.08 15.37 -18.87
N ARG A 199 1.35 15.16 -17.57
CA ARG A 199 1.44 13.84 -16.95
C ARG A 199 0.08 13.21 -16.70
N VAL A 200 -0.99 14.01 -16.75
CA VAL A 200 -2.39 13.56 -16.73
C VAL A 200 -3.11 13.87 -18.05
N ARG A 201 -2.36 14.00 -19.15
CA ARG A 201 -2.88 14.36 -20.49
C ARG A 201 -3.82 15.57 -20.48
N PHE A 202 -3.49 16.57 -19.67
CA PHE A 202 -4.25 17.80 -19.48
C PHE A 202 -5.68 17.60 -18.95
N LYS A 203 -5.96 16.46 -18.31
CA LYS A 203 -7.21 16.23 -17.56
C LYS A 203 -7.12 16.86 -16.19
N THR A 204 -7.53 18.12 -16.10
CA THR A 204 -7.48 18.91 -14.87
C THR A 204 -8.86 19.12 -14.22
N ASP A 205 -9.91 18.49 -14.77
CA ASP A 205 -11.24 18.42 -14.18
C ASP A 205 -11.60 16.96 -13.91
N PHE A 206 -11.46 16.57 -12.65
CA PHE A 206 -11.82 15.24 -12.15
C PHE A 206 -12.24 15.35 -10.68
N LYS A 207 -12.86 14.27 -10.19
CA LYS A 207 -13.17 14.13 -8.77
C LYS A 207 -12.14 13.25 -8.08
N TYR A 208 -11.99 13.45 -6.78
CA TYR A 208 -11.05 12.70 -5.96
C TYR A 208 -11.58 12.46 -4.55
N ASP A 209 -10.85 11.61 -3.84
CA ASP A 209 -10.93 11.40 -2.40
C ASP A 209 -9.53 11.42 -1.78
N ALA A 210 -9.44 11.13 -0.50
CA ALA A 210 -8.16 10.91 0.17
C ALA A 210 -8.25 9.75 1.17
N VAL A 211 -7.25 8.88 1.15
CA VAL A 211 -7.19 7.66 1.96
C VAL A 211 -5.82 7.53 2.59
N GLY A 212 -5.78 7.27 3.90
CA GLY A 212 -4.57 6.81 4.59
C GLY A 212 -4.63 5.29 4.72
N ALA A 213 -3.61 4.59 4.23
CA ALA A 213 -3.63 3.13 4.18
C ALA A 213 -2.26 2.50 4.48
N TYR A 214 -2.32 1.26 4.97
CA TYR A 214 -1.21 0.33 5.02
C TYR A 214 -1.46 -0.77 4.00
N MET A 215 -0.46 -1.00 3.17
CA MET A 215 -0.42 -1.98 2.10
C MET A 215 0.76 -2.92 2.31
N GLN A 216 0.76 -4.03 1.59
CA GLN A 216 1.85 -4.99 1.67
C GLN A 216 2.09 -5.65 0.32
N VAL A 217 3.37 -5.77 -0.03
CA VAL A 217 3.81 -6.52 -1.20
C VAL A 217 3.88 -8.01 -0.87
N VAL A 218 3.37 -8.86 -1.76
CA VAL A 218 3.46 -10.32 -1.65
C VAL A 218 4.00 -10.86 -2.96
N THR A 219 5.15 -11.53 -2.92
CA THR A 219 5.86 -12.04 -4.12
C THR A 219 6.16 -13.54 -4.05
N GLY A 220 5.54 -14.25 -3.11
CA GLY A 220 5.82 -15.68 -2.89
C GLY A 220 7.21 -15.93 -2.28
N GLU A 221 7.51 -17.17 -1.89
CA GLU A 221 8.80 -17.50 -1.23
C GLU A 221 10.00 -17.41 -2.18
N GLY A 222 9.80 -17.51 -3.49
CA GLY A 222 10.84 -17.41 -4.52
C GLY A 222 11.01 -16.02 -5.16
N GLY A 223 10.25 -15.02 -4.73
CA GLY A 223 10.22 -13.68 -5.36
C GLY A 223 9.43 -13.61 -6.67
N GLU A 224 8.92 -14.74 -7.15
CA GLU A 224 8.02 -14.82 -8.30
C GLU A 224 6.55 -14.73 -7.84
N HIS A 225 5.87 -13.68 -8.29
CA HIS A 225 4.43 -13.56 -8.11
C HIS A 225 3.69 -14.00 -9.38
N ALA A 226 2.78 -14.97 -9.24
CA ALA A 226 1.83 -15.32 -10.29
C ALA A 226 0.54 -14.51 -10.10
N ALA A 227 0.19 -13.68 -11.09
CA ALA A 227 -1.06 -12.93 -11.07
C ALA A 227 -2.27 -13.85 -10.82
N GLY A 228 -3.17 -13.44 -9.93
CA GLY A 228 -4.34 -14.24 -9.55
C GLY A 228 -4.06 -15.34 -8.52
N GLY A 229 -2.91 -15.32 -7.85
CA GLY A 229 -2.62 -16.18 -6.70
C GLY A 229 -3.52 -15.94 -5.48
N SER A 230 -3.25 -16.66 -4.38
CA SER A 230 -4.03 -16.57 -3.13
C SER A 230 -4.02 -15.19 -2.48
N MET A 231 -3.00 -14.39 -2.78
CA MET A 231 -2.85 -12.99 -2.37
C MET A 231 -2.53 -12.14 -3.62
N PRO A 232 -2.90 -10.85 -3.66
CA PRO A 232 -2.42 -9.93 -4.69
C PRO A 232 -0.95 -9.59 -4.50
N MET A 233 -0.27 -9.19 -5.58
CA MET A 233 1.08 -8.62 -5.52
C MET A 233 1.18 -7.43 -4.57
N LEU A 234 0.26 -6.47 -4.63
CA LEU A 234 0.20 -5.33 -3.73
C LEU A 234 -1.24 -5.12 -3.28
N GLY A 235 -1.52 -5.41 -2.01
CA GLY A 235 -2.86 -5.34 -1.44
C GLY A 235 -2.98 -4.32 -0.32
N VAL A 236 -4.20 -3.79 -0.12
CA VAL A 236 -4.54 -2.95 1.03
C VAL A 236 -4.91 -3.84 2.21
N TYR A 237 -4.16 -3.72 3.31
CA TYR A 237 -4.36 -4.54 4.52
C TYR A 237 -5.06 -3.77 5.63
N LYS A 238 -4.86 -2.45 5.69
CA LYS A 238 -5.56 -1.60 6.66
C LYS A 238 -5.83 -0.23 6.06
N VAL A 239 -7.06 0.24 6.23
CA VAL A 239 -7.44 1.61 5.94
C VAL A 239 -7.49 2.37 7.26
N TYR A 240 -6.61 3.35 7.43
CA TYR A 240 -6.56 4.20 8.62
C TYR A 240 -7.64 5.27 8.59
N SER A 241 -7.85 5.89 7.43
CA SER A 241 -8.89 6.90 7.24
C SER A 241 -9.30 7.00 5.78
N VAL A 242 -10.56 7.38 5.57
CA VAL A 242 -11.10 7.81 4.29
C VAL A 242 -11.77 9.15 4.54
N LEU A 243 -11.39 10.18 3.79
CA LEU A 243 -11.85 11.54 4.05
C LEU A 243 -13.38 11.66 3.87
N SER A 244 -13.93 11.09 2.79
CA SER A 244 -15.38 11.00 2.59
C SER A 244 -16.11 9.98 3.48
N LYS A 245 -15.35 9.12 4.18
CA LYS A 245 -15.78 7.93 4.95
C LYS A 245 -16.26 6.74 4.12
N ASP A 246 -16.75 6.96 2.91
CA ASP A 246 -17.36 5.91 2.07
C ASP A 246 -16.67 5.71 0.72
N LEU A 247 -15.60 6.47 0.44
CA LEU A 247 -14.87 6.44 -0.81
C LEU A 247 -15.74 6.83 -2.02
N SER A 248 -16.71 7.74 -1.84
CA SER A 248 -17.60 8.22 -2.90
C SER A 248 -16.93 9.20 -3.89
N LEU A 249 -15.68 9.60 -3.65
CA LEU A 249 -14.94 10.62 -4.41
C LEU A 249 -15.72 11.94 -4.56
N PRO A 250 -16.14 12.58 -3.46
CA PRO A 250 -17.04 13.74 -3.53
C PRO A 250 -16.32 15.06 -3.84
N TYR A 251 -14.99 15.10 -3.75
CA TYR A 251 -14.20 16.32 -3.92
C TYR A 251 -13.85 16.56 -5.38
N GLN A 252 -13.69 17.82 -5.78
CA GLN A 252 -13.39 18.21 -7.15
C GLN A 252 -12.16 19.11 -7.21
N VAL A 253 -11.40 19.03 -8.30
CA VAL A 253 -10.24 19.89 -8.54
C VAL A 253 -10.65 21.35 -8.52
N LYS A 254 -9.97 22.17 -7.73
CA LYS A 254 -10.14 23.63 -7.69
C LYS A 254 -9.40 24.25 -8.86
N GLN A 255 -10.10 25.10 -9.61
CA GLN A 255 -9.64 25.69 -10.87
C GLN A 255 -8.93 27.04 -10.72
#